data_AF-A0A0F9YKN3-F1
#
_entry.id   AF-A0A0F9YKN3-F1
#
_cell.length_a   1.000
_cell.length_b   1.000
_cell.length_c   1.000
_cell.angle_alpha   90.00
_cell.angle_beta   90.00
_cell.angle_gamma   90.00
#
_symmetry.space_group_name_H-M   'P 1'
#
loop_
_entity.id
_entity.type
_entity.pdbx_description
1 polymer ?
#
loop_
_entity_poly.entity_id
_entity_poly.type
_entity_poly.pdbx_seq_one_letter_code
_entity_poly.pdbx_strand_id
1 'polypeptide(L)'
;MKIRYFVVLAVLLTVFFGFANNTKALSVQELQTQIQALMTQIAQLQAQLKQQQNQGTGAWCYNFTKNLRIGDIGTGDVDSLRKILQKEGILSSDVNPYEDDFSEQLASVVSEFQEKYADEILKPSGLKRGTGYVGPATRKKLNALYGCSVACTMDAKQCSDGSYVSRTGPKCEFAKCPETITVREQVKCILILEVVDFLVLELILA
;
A
#
# COMPACT_ATOMS: atom_id res chain seq x y z
N MET A 1 42.30 -60.51 59.03
CA MET A 1 41.91 -60.36 57.60
C MET A 1 40.65 -59.50 57.38
N LYS A 2 39.68 -59.45 58.31
CA LYS A 2 38.40 -58.72 58.12
C LYS A 2 38.51 -57.17 58.14
N ILE A 3 39.45 -56.61 58.90
CA ILE A 3 39.64 -55.14 59.01
C ILE A 3 40.27 -54.53 57.75
N ARG A 4 41.21 -55.23 57.11
CA ARG A 4 41.79 -54.79 55.83
C ARG A 4 40.76 -54.83 54.70
N TYR A 5 39.84 -55.80 54.74
CA TYR A 5 38.73 -55.91 53.79
C TYR A 5 37.72 -54.76 53.95
N PHE A 6 37.39 -54.37 55.19
CA PHE A 6 36.48 -53.24 55.47
C PHE A 6 37.05 -51.89 55.01
N VAL A 7 38.34 -51.66 55.18
CA VAL A 7 39.01 -50.42 54.72
C VAL A 7 39.06 -50.36 53.20
N VAL A 8 39.31 -51.49 52.52
CA VAL A 8 39.29 -51.56 51.04
C VAL A 8 37.88 -51.36 50.48
N LEU A 9 36.84 -51.90 51.12
CA LEU A 9 35.43 -51.69 50.73
C LEU A 9 34.97 -50.24 50.93
N ALA A 10 35.40 -49.60 52.03
CA ALA A 10 35.09 -48.20 52.30
C ALA A 10 35.78 -47.24 51.32
N VAL A 11 37.03 -47.53 50.92
CA VAL A 11 37.76 -46.73 49.91
C VAL A 11 37.22 -46.96 48.50
N LEU A 12 36.76 -48.18 48.17
CA LEU A 12 36.11 -48.47 46.89
C LEU A 12 34.73 -47.80 46.78
N LEU A 13 33.97 -47.68 47.87
CA LEU A 13 32.68 -47.00 47.90
C LEU A 13 32.80 -45.47 47.80
N THR A 14 33.86 -44.86 48.37
CA THR A 14 34.08 -43.41 48.28
C THR A 14 34.61 -42.98 46.91
N VAL A 15 35.35 -43.84 46.21
CA VAL A 15 35.76 -43.60 44.81
C VAL A 15 34.58 -43.75 43.83
N PHE A 16 33.55 -44.54 44.18
CA PHE A 16 32.33 -44.69 43.38
C PHE A 16 31.34 -43.51 43.52
N PHE A 17 31.40 -42.76 44.63
CA PHE A 17 30.53 -41.58 44.88
C PHE A 17 31.23 -40.23 44.67
N GLY A 18 32.52 -40.23 44.30
CA GLY A 18 33.38 -39.05 44.32
C GLY A 18 33.59 -38.30 42.99
N PHE A 19 32.92 -38.68 41.91
CA PHE A 19 32.96 -37.92 40.64
C PHE A 19 31.63 -37.21 40.40
N ALA A 20 31.31 -36.24 41.26
CA ALA A 20 30.47 -35.12 40.85
C ALA A 20 31.25 -34.34 39.78
N ASN A 21 31.08 -34.76 38.53
CA ASN A 21 31.55 -34.03 37.37
C ASN A 21 31.00 -32.59 37.45
N ASN A 22 31.88 -31.59 37.55
CA ASN A 22 31.55 -30.24 37.14
C ASN A 22 31.61 -30.20 35.61
N THR A 23 30.70 -30.92 34.97
CA THR A 23 30.41 -30.73 33.56
C THR A 23 29.68 -29.40 33.44
N LYS A 24 30.38 -28.36 32.95
CA LYS A 24 29.73 -27.28 32.22
C LYS A 24 29.22 -27.85 30.89
N ALA A 25 28.26 -28.75 30.98
CA ALA A 25 27.46 -29.11 29.82
C ALA A 25 26.73 -27.82 29.44
N LEU A 26 27.07 -27.23 28.29
CA LEU A 26 26.17 -26.30 27.62
C LEU A 26 24.86 -27.07 27.44
N SER A 27 23.91 -26.78 28.31
CA SER A 27 22.76 -27.63 28.56
C SER A 27 21.68 -27.33 27.52
N VAL A 28 20.85 -28.32 27.18
CA VAL A 28 19.61 -28.12 26.37
C VAL A 28 18.74 -27.00 26.96
N GLN A 29 18.88 -26.72 28.25
CA GLN A 29 18.26 -25.62 28.97
C GLN A 29 18.78 -24.23 28.56
N GLU A 30 20.05 -24.13 28.16
CA GLU A 30 20.63 -22.90 27.61
C GLU A 30 20.10 -22.63 26.19
N LEU A 31 19.88 -23.68 25.38
CA LEU A 31 19.22 -23.56 24.08
C LEU A 31 17.72 -23.19 24.24
N GLN A 32 17.02 -23.75 25.22
CA GLN A 32 15.64 -23.33 25.55
C GLN A 32 15.58 -21.86 25.99
N THR A 33 16.60 -21.38 26.71
CA THR A 33 16.73 -19.97 27.10
C THR A 33 16.94 -19.07 25.88
N GLN A 34 17.75 -19.50 24.91
CA GLN A 34 17.93 -18.77 23.65
C GLN A 34 16.64 -18.74 22.80
N ILE A 35 15.88 -19.83 22.73
CA ILE A 35 14.59 -19.86 22.02
C ILE A 35 13.60 -18.88 22.65
N GLN A 36 13.55 -18.80 23.99
CA GLN A 36 12.66 -17.88 24.68
C GLN A 36 13.09 -16.40 24.53
N ALA A 37 14.40 -16.14 24.49
CA ALA A 37 14.93 -14.82 24.16
C ALA A 37 14.56 -14.40 22.74
N LEU A 38 14.69 -15.30 21.75
CA LEU A 38 14.30 -15.06 20.37
C LEU A 38 12.80 -14.83 20.20
N MET A 39 11.94 -15.55 20.92
CA MET A 39 10.49 -15.30 20.90
C MET A 39 10.13 -13.92 21.46
N THR A 40 10.84 -13.47 22.49
CA THR A 40 10.68 -12.12 23.05
C THR A 40 11.12 -11.07 22.04
N GLN A 41 12.21 -11.33 21.32
CA GLN A 41 12.70 -10.45 20.26
C GLN A 41 11.73 -10.38 19.07
N ILE A 42 11.13 -11.49 18.64
CA ILE A 42 10.10 -11.50 17.58
C ILE A 42 8.87 -10.71 18.01
N ALA A 43 8.41 -10.85 19.26
CA ALA A 43 7.28 -10.09 19.78
C ALA A 43 7.56 -8.57 19.80
N GLN A 44 8.78 -8.18 20.16
CA GLN A 44 9.22 -6.78 20.11
C GLN A 44 9.30 -6.26 18.67
N LEU A 45 9.87 -7.03 17.75
CA LEU A 45 9.95 -6.65 16.34
C LEU A 45 8.54 -6.56 15.72
N GLN A 46 7.61 -7.45 16.08
CA GLN A 46 6.21 -7.37 15.65
C GLN A 46 5.51 -6.13 16.22
N ALA A 47 5.84 -5.69 17.43
CA ALA A 47 5.34 -4.44 17.99
C ALA A 47 5.93 -3.20 17.29
N GLN A 48 7.23 -3.23 16.94
CA GLN A 48 7.88 -2.19 16.16
C GLN A 48 7.30 -2.08 14.75
N LEU A 49 6.98 -3.21 14.10
CA LEU A 49 6.31 -3.21 12.80
C LEU A 49 4.91 -2.61 12.87
N LYS A 50 4.15 -2.83 13.95
CA LYS A 50 2.85 -2.15 14.15
C LYS A 50 3.01 -0.64 14.37
N GLN A 51 4.11 -0.19 14.97
CA GLN A 51 4.42 1.24 15.11
C GLN A 51 4.99 1.84 13.82
N GLN A 52 5.68 1.06 12.99
CA GLN A 52 6.17 1.50 11.67
C GLN A 52 5.08 1.47 10.59
N GLN A 53 4.07 0.60 10.74
CA GLN A 53 2.83 0.62 9.98
C GLN A 53 1.92 1.82 10.33
N ASN A 54 2.25 2.58 11.38
CA ASN A 54 1.65 3.89 11.66
C ASN A 54 2.34 5.05 10.90
N GLN A 55 3.04 4.78 9.79
CA GLN A 55 2.87 5.64 8.61
C GLN A 55 1.58 5.24 7.87
N GLY A 56 0.45 5.58 8.50
CA GLY A 56 -0.83 5.83 7.83
C GLY A 56 -1.78 4.65 7.63
N THR A 57 -2.62 4.38 8.63
CA THR A 57 -3.97 3.83 8.42
C THR A 57 -4.98 4.89 7.93
N GLY A 58 -4.50 6.08 7.54
CA GLY A 58 -5.15 6.95 6.56
C GLY A 58 -4.56 6.66 5.18
N ALA A 59 -5.40 6.53 4.14
CA ALA A 59 -4.96 6.27 2.77
C ALA A 59 -3.78 7.20 2.40
N TRP A 60 -2.64 6.62 2.01
CA TRP A 60 -1.47 7.39 1.57
C TRP A 60 -1.89 8.36 0.46
N CYS A 61 -1.52 9.62 0.60
CA CYS A 61 -1.88 10.68 -0.32
C CYS A 61 -0.70 11.65 -0.49
N TYR A 62 -0.67 12.37 -1.61
CA TYR A 62 0.35 13.37 -1.90
C TYR A 62 -0.16 14.45 -2.84
N ASN A 63 0.13 15.72 -2.54
CA ASN A 63 -0.26 16.86 -3.37
C ASN A 63 0.96 17.47 -4.08
N PHE A 64 1.04 17.27 -5.40
CA PHE A 64 2.05 17.88 -6.25
C PHE A 64 1.78 19.37 -6.43
N THR A 65 2.73 20.20 -6.02
CA THR A 65 2.66 21.68 -6.15
C THR A 65 3.70 22.24 -7.10
N LYS A 66 4.75 21.47 -7.41
CA LYS A 66 5.87 21.84 -8.29
C LYS A 66 5.85 20.99 -9.54
N ASN A 67 6.23 21.59 -10.67
CA ASN A 67 6.36 20.84 -11.92
C ASN A 67 7.64 20.01 -11.85
N LEU A 68 7.63 18.83 -12.43
CA LEU A 68 8.80 17.95 -12.47
C LEU A 68 9.25 17.70 -13.90
N ARG A 69 10.57 17.67 -14.12
CA ARG A 69 11.24 17.43 -15.40
C ARG A 69 12.55 16.68 -15.19
N ILE A 70 13.11 16.20 -16.29
CA ILE A 70 14.44 15.57 -16.30
C ILE A 70 15.48 16.47 -15.63
N GLY A 71 16.24 15.87 -14.70
CA GLY A 71 17.28 16.55 -13.94
C GLY A 71 16.79 17.25 -12.66
N ASP A 72 15.49 17.22 -12.36
CA ASP A 72 15.02 17.63 -11.04
C ASP A 72 15.44 16.57 -10.01
N ILE A 73 16.13 17.04 -8.96
CA ILE A 73 16.65 16.24 -7.85
C ILE A 73 15.74 16.49 -6.65
N GLY A 74 15.21 15.44 -6.01
CA GLY A 74 14.44 15.64 -4.79
C GLY A 74 13.60 14.46 -4.33
N THR A 75 13.89 14.02 -3.11
CA THR A 75 13.30 12.88 -2.39
C THR A 75 11.82 13.02 -1.99
N GLY A 76 11.14 14.09 -2.41
CA GLY A 76 9.75 14.35 -2.03
C GLY A 76 8.78 14.08 -3.17
N ASP A 77 8.79 14.99 -4.15
CA ASP A 77 7.88 14.94 -5.30
C ASP A 77 8.24 13.75 -6.23
N VAL A 78 9.53 13.51 -6.49
CA VAL A 78 9.97 12.41 -7.39
C VAL A 78 9.62 11.05 -6.78
N ASP A 79 9.90 10.84 -5.49
CA ASP A 79 9.59 9.58 -4.79
C ASP A 79 8.08 9.31 -4.76
N SER A 80 7.29 10.35 -4.49
CA SER A 80 5.84 10.26 -4.48
C SER A 80 5.28 9.94 -5.87
N LEU A 81 5.87 10.52 -6.92
CA LEU A 81 5.53 10.19 -8.30
C LEU A 81 5.82 8.72 -8.62
N ARG A 82 7.02 8.22 -8.29
CA ARG A 82 7.39 6.81 -8.52
C ARG A 82 6.42 5.86 -7.81
N LYS A 83 6.08 6.16 -6.56
CA LYS A 83 5.11 5.37 -5.78
C LYS A 83 3.74 5.33 -6.45
N ILE A 84 3.28 6.45 -7.02
CA ILE A 84 2.02 6.50 -7.77
C ILE A 84 2.14 5.67 -9.05
N LEU A 85 3.22 5.82 -9.81
CA LEU A 85 3.40 5.09 -11.06
C LEU A 85 3.51 3.56 -10.84
N GLN A 86 4.06 3.13 -9.71
CA GLN A 86 4.03 1.73 -9.26
C GLN A 86 2.61 1.27 -8.93
N LYS A 87 1.83 2.09 -8.21
CA LYS A 87 0.42 1.79 -7.89
C LYS A 87 -0.46 1.72 -9.14
N GLU A 88 -0.16 2.52 -10.15
CA GLU A 88 -0.82 2.51 -11.45
C GLU A 88 -0.43 1.29 -12.32
N GLY A 89 0.58 0.51 -11.88
CA GLY A 89 1.11 -0.64 -12.59
C GLY A 89 1.94 -0.28 -13.82
N ILE A 90 2.42 0.96 -13.93
CA ILE A 90 3.18 1.47 -15.08
C ILE A 90 4.69 1.41 -14.79
N LEU A 91 5.09 1.68 -13.54
CA LEU A 91 6.47 1.51 -13.09
C LEU A 91 6.64 0.13 -12.46
N SER A 92 7.58 -0.67 -12.97
CA SER A 92 7.89 -1.99 -12.40
C SER A 92 8.29 -1.88 -10.92
N SER A 93 7.91 -2.89 -10.13
CA SER A 93 8.18 -2.96 -8.69
C SER A 93 9.67 -3.03 -8.33
N ASP A 94 10.51 -3.40 -9.29
CA ASP A 94 11.95 -3.65 -9.08
C ASP A 94 12.79 -2.37 -9.23
N VAL A 95 12.14 -1.22 -9.41
CA VAL A 95 12.83 0.06 -9.59
C VAL A 95 13.43 0.50 -8.26
N ASN A 96 14.76 0.59 -8.23
CA ASN A 96 15.54 1.03 -7.09
C ASN A 96 14.98 2.37 -6.56
N PRO A 97 14.44 2.40 -5.33
CA PRO A 97 13.84 3.60 -4.76
C PRO A 97 14.86 4.72 -4.50
N TYR A 98 16.16 4.45 -4.64
CA TYR A 98 17.27 5.40 -4.39
C TYR A 98 17.86 6.04 -5.64
N GLU A 99 17.18 5.97 -6.78
CA GLU A 99 17.53 6.83 -7.92
C GLU A 99 16.86 8.19 -7.67
N ASP A 100 17.46 9.05 -6.85
CA ASP A 100 16.82 10.26 -6.27
C ASP A 100 16.44 11.35 -7.31
N ASP A 101 16.73 11.09 -8.59
CA ASP A 101 16.62 12.03 -9.69
C ASP A 101 15.49 11.66 -10.64
N PHE A 102 14.84 12.69 -11.18
CA PHE A 102 13.93 12.52 -12.30
C PHE A 102 14.75 12.19 -13.56
N SER A 103 14.96 10.91 -13.82
CA SER A 103 15.73 10.40 -14.97
C SER A 103 14.91 10.40 -16.27
N GLU A 104 15.60 10.20 -17.40
CA GLU A 104 14.96 10.03 -18.71
C GLU A 104 14.03 8.80 -18.73
N GLN A 105 14.40 7.73 -18.01
CA GLN A 105 13.56 6.54 -17.87
C GLN A 105 12.26 6.88 -17.13
N LEU A 106 12.36 7.62 -16.02
CA LEU A 106 11.17 8.07 -15.30
C LEU A 106 10.29 8.97 -16.19
N ALA A 107 10.88 9.83 -17.01
CA ALA A 107 10.16 10.64 -17.97
C ALA A 107 9.40 9.79 -19.02
N SER A 108 9.97 8.68 -19.49
CA SER A 108 9.29 7.74 -20.38
C SER A 108 8.05 7.13 -19.71
N VAL A 109 8.19 6.67 -18.46
CA VAL A 109 7.07 6.10 -17.69
C VAL A 109 5.99 7.15 -17.43
N VAL A 110 6.38 8.41 -17.18
CA VAL A 110 5.43 9.52 -17.09
C VAL A 110 4.69 9.73 -18.41
N SER A 111 5.34 9.56 -19.56
CA SER A 111 4.64 9.62 -20.87
C SER A 111 3.56 8.56 -20.98
N GLU A 112 3.80 7.33 -20.51
CA GLU A 112 2.79 6.27 -20.49
C GLU A 112 1.61 6.61 -19.57
N PHE A 113 1.87 7.18 -18.38
CA PHE A 113 0.81 7.70 -17.51
C PHE A 113 -0.01 8.79 -18.21
N GLN A 114 0.64 9.70 -18.92
CA GLN A 114 -0.03 10.79 -19.64
C GLN A 114 -0.90 10.27 -20.78
N GLU A 115 -0.45 9.25 -21.50
CA GLU A 115 -1.22 8.61 -22.57
C GLU A 115 -2.39 7.79 -22.01
N LYS A 116 -2.22 7.12 -20.85
CA LYS A 116 -3.31 6.44 -20.13
C LYS A 116 -4.45 7.41 -19.77
N TYR A 117 -4.11 8.65 -19.40
CA TYR A 117 -5.07 9.71 -19.07
C TYR A 117 -5.10 10.83 -20.11
N ALA A 118 -4.91 10.49 -21.39
CA ALA A 118 -4.74 11.45 -22.49
C ALA A 118 -5.88 12.48 -22.59
N ASP A 119 -7.10 12.07 -22.28
CA ASP A 119 -8.29 12.91 -22.40
C ASP A 119 -8.27 14.11 -21.45
N GLU A 120 -7.70 13.92 -20.27
CA GLU A 120 -7.63 14.95 -19.24
C GLU A 120 -6.30 15.70 -19.25
N ILE A 121 -5.22 15.06 -19.72
CA ILE A 121 -3.86 15.62 -19.67
C ILE A 121 -3.43 16.20 -21.02
N LEU A 122 -3.63 15.47 -22.12
CA LEU A 122 -3.03 15.78 -23.43
C LEU A 122 -4.01 16.51 -24.36
N LYS A 123 -5.26 16.04 -24.47
CA LYS A 123 -6.29 16.61 -25.36
C LYS A 123 -6.53 18.11 -25.14
N PRO A 124 -6.61 18.64 -23.89
CA PRO A 124 -6.84 20.07 -23.67
C PRO A 124 -5.72 20.97 -24.22
N SER A 125 -4.51 20.42 -24.34
CA SER A 125 -3.34 21.12 -24.89
C SER A 125 -3.02 20.72 -26.33
N GLY A 126 -3.89 19.94 -26.98
CA GLY A 126 -3.69 19.46 -28.35
C GLY A 126 -2.51 18.50 -28.53
N LEU A 127 -2.03 17.90 -27.44
CA LEU A 127 -0.91 16.96 -27.47
C LEU A 127 -1.40 15.56 -27.86
N LYS A 128 -0.63 14.87 -28.70
CA LYS A 128 -0.97 13.51 -29.20
C LYS A 128 -0.14 12.39 -28.55
N ARG A 129 0.93 12.76 -27.84
CA ARG A 129 1.89 11.86 -27.21
C ARG A 129 2.26 12.40 -25.86
N GLY A 130 2.62 11.49 -24.95
CA GLY A 130 3.19 11.84 -23.66
C GLY A 130 4.47 12.67 -23.85
N THR A 131 4.70 13.60 -22.94
CA THR A 131 5.84 14.53 -22.96
C THR A 131 6.91 14.18 -21.92
N GLY A 132 6.60 13.27 -21.00
CA GLY A 132 7.42 12.95 -19.84
C GLY A 132 7.57 14.09 -18.84
N TYR A 133 6.93 15.24 -19.08
CA TYR A 133 6.97 16.42 -18.22
C TYR A 133 5.77 16.45 -17.28
N VAL A 134 6.00 16.53 -15.97
CA VAL A 134 4.92 16.66 -14.98
C VAL A 134 4.55 18.13 -14.83
N GLY A 135 3.78 18.62 -15.80
CA GLY A 135 3.24 19.98 -15.82
C GLY A 135 1.92 20.14 -15.06
N PRO A 136 1.28 21.32 -15.14
CA PRO A 136 0.03 21.62 -14.43
C PRO A 136 -1.11 20.62 -14.69
N ALA A 137 -1.30 20.16 -15.93
CA ALA A 137 -2.33 19.19 -16.28
C ALA A 137 -2.06 17.81 -15.65
N THR A 138 -0.83 17.31 -15.75
CA THR A 138 -0.41 16.05 -15.14
C THR A 138 -0.55 16.09 -13.61
N ARG A 139 -0.09 17.17 -12.97
CA ARG A 139 -0.27 17.36 -11.51
C ARG A 139 -1.74 17.42 -11.11
N LYS A 140 -2.57 18.09 -11.89
CA LYS A 140 -4.02 18.16 -11.63
C LYS A 140 -4.61 16.75 -11.62
N LYS A 141 -4.23 15.90 -12.58
CA LYS A 141 -4.69 14.50 -12.61
C LYS A 141 -4.14 13.68 -11.44
N LEU A 142 -2.83 13.78 -11.16
CA LEU A 142 -2.19 13.11 -10.02
C LEU A 142 -2.87 13.49 -8.69
N ASN A 143 -3.11 14.78 -8.46
CA ASN A 143 -3.77 15.27 -7.26
C ASN A 143 -5.27 14.90 -7.22
N ALA A 144 -5.93 14.72 -8.36
CA ALA A 144 -7.31 14.24 -8.38
C ALA A 144 -7.41 12.76 -7.98
N LEU A 145 -6.41 11.95 -8.33
CA LEU A 145 -6.39 10.51 -8.05
C LEU A 145 -5.79 10.17 -6.69
N TYR A 146 -4.70 10.85 -6.33
CA TYR A 146 -3.85 10.53 -5.17
C TYR A 146 -3.61 11.73 -4.25
N GLY A 147 -4.27 12.86 -4.50
CA GLY A 147 -4.15 14.04 -3.67
C GLY A 147 -4.70 13.82 -2.26
N CYS A 148 -4.14 14.53 -1.31
CA CYS A 148 -4.66 14.52 0.05
C CYS A 148 -6.01 15.22 0.08
N SER A 149 -7.07 14.48 0.44
CA SER A 149 -8.36 15.09 0.74
C SER A 149 -8.20 15.92 2.00
N VAL A 150 -8.33 17.24 1.84
CA VAL A 150 -8.51 18.14 2.97
C VAL A 150 -9.87 17.82 3.59
N ALA A 151 -9.96 17.80 4.92
CA ALA A 151 -11.24 17.71 5.61
C ALA A 151 -12.04 19.00 5.30
N CYS A 152 -13.07 18.87 4.48
CA CYS A 152 -13.92 19.98 4.12
C CYS A 152 -15.07 20.14 5.11
N THR A 153 -15.64 21.35 5.18
CA THR A 153 -16.87 21.59 5.94
C THR A 153 -18.01 20.73 5.38
N MET A 154 -18.90 20.26 6.25
CA MET A 154 -20.00 19.35 5.89
C MET A 154 -21.25 20.08 5.35
N ASP A 155 -21.05 21.15 4.59
CA ASP A 155 -22.15 21.86 3.96
C ASP A 155 -22.62 21.16 2.67
N ALA A 156 -23.92 21.30 2.40
CA ALA A 156 -24.59 20.73 1.23
C ALA A 156 -25.18 21.86 0.37
N LYS A 157 -25.04 21.72 -0.95
CA LYS A 157 -25.63 22.61 -1.95
C LYS A 157 -26.74 21.89 -2.70
N GLN A 158 -27.92 22.49 -2.73
CA GLN A 158 -29.03 22.00 -3.55
C GLN A 158 -28.79 22.35 -5.02
N CYS A 159 -29.00 21.38 -5.90
CA CYS A 159 -28.94 21.48 -7.35
C CYS A 159 -30.34 21.80 -7.91
N SER A 160 -30.41 22.28 -9.15
CA SER A 160 -31.67 22.71 -9.78
C SER A 160 -32.68 21.58 -10.00
N ASP A 161 -32.23 20.33 -9.97
CA ASP A 161 -33.01 19.10 -10.05
C ASP A 161 -33.57 18.66 -8.68
N GLY A 162 -33.23 19.38 -7.60
CA GLY A 162 -33.61 19.06 -6.22
C GLY A 162 -32.65 18.11 -5.50
N SER A 163 -31.59 17.61 -6.16
CA SER A 163 -30.55 16.81 -5.50
C SER A 163 -29.62 17.67 -4.64
N TYR A 164 -28.83 17.03 -3.76
CA TYR A 164 -27.84 17.70 -2.92
C TYR A 164 -26.43 17.17 -3.17
N VAL A 165 -25.46 18.08 -3.24
CA VAL A 165 -24.04 17.78 -3.37
C VAL A 165 -23.25 18.34 -2.20
N SER A 166 -22.26 17.59 -1.71
CA SER A 166 -21.34 18.02 -0.65
C SER A 166 -20.05 18.59 -1.23
N ARG A 167 -19.23 19.21 -0.39
CA ARG A 167 -17.85 19.59 -0.76
C ARG A 167 -16.98 18.35 -0.92
N THR A 168 -16.07 18.40 -1.89
CA THR A 168 -15.08 17.36 -2.12
C THR A 168 -13.68 17.96 -2.14
N GLY A 169 -12.73 17.30 -1.47
CA GLY A 169 -11.30 17.65 -1.52
C GLY A 169 -10.74 17.47 -2.92
N PRO A 170 -9.58 18.08 -3.27
CA PRO A 170 -8.62 18.78 -2.41
C PRO A 170 -8.86 20.28 -2.23
N LYS A 171 -9.80 20.89 -2.98
CA LYS A 171 -10.12 22.33 -2.89
C LYS A 171 -11.36 22.67 -2.07
N CYS A 172 -12.06 21.66 -1.55
CA CYS A 172 -13.33 21.84 -0.85
C CYS A 172 -14.37 22.60 -1.67
N GLU A 173 -14.43 22.31 -2.97
CA GLU A 173 -15.46 22.83 -3.86
C GLU A 173 -16.64 21.84 -3.90
N PHE A 174 -17.86 22.33 -4.16
CA PHE A 174 -19.02 21.45 -4.35
C PHE A 174 -18.82 20.57 -5.58
N ALA A 175 -19.13 19.28 -5.45
CA ALA A 175 -19.18 18.38 -6.61
C ALA A 175 -20.13 18.94 -7.68
N LYS A 176 -19.86 18.61 -8.96
CA LYS A 176 -20.77 19.01 -10.05
C LYS A 176 -22.15 18.40 -9.79
N CYS A 177 -23.19 19.22 -9.98
CA CYS A 177 -24.57 18.73 -9.96
C CYS A 177 -24.74 17.65 -11.03
N PRO A 178 -25.52 16.59 -10.77
CA PRO A 178 -25.89 15.65 -11.80
C PRO A 178 -26.61 16.41 -12.91
N GLU A 179 -26.18 16.21 -14.16
CA GLU A 179 -26.94 16.68 -15.30
C GLU A 179 -28.24 15.88 -15.32
N THR A 180 -29.37 16.57 -15.50
CA THR A 180 -30.70 15.99 -15.47
C THR A 180 -30.76 14.83 -16.46
N ILE A 181 -30.64 13.60 -15.98
CA ILE A 181 -30.97 12.41 -16.76
C ILE A 181 -32.48 12.54 -16.96
N THR A 182 -32.87 13.07 -18.12
CA THR A 182 -34.26 12.96 -18.57
C THR A 182 -34.62 11.47 -18.46
N VAL A 183 -35.72 11.17 -17.79
CA VAL A 183 -36.19 9.82 -17.38
C VAL A 183 -36.17 8.78 -18.51
N ARG A 184 -35.92 9.18 -19.76
CA ARG A 184 -35.79 8.34 -20.96
C ARG A 184 -34.68 7.28 -20.88
N GLU A 185 -33.60 7.47 -20.13
CA GLU A 185 -32.52 6.45 -20.05
C GLU A 185 -32.83 5.33 -19.03
N GLN A 186 -33.62 5.63 -17.99
CA GLN A 186 -34.08 4.64 -17.00
C GLN A 186 -35.12 3.67 -17.58
N VAL A 187 -35.91 4.10 -18.57
CA VAL A 187 -36.88 3.21 -19.27
C VAL A 187 -36.15 2.18 -20.13
N LYS A 188 -34.93 2.50 -20.61
CA LYS A 188 -34.13 1.54 -21.38
C LYS A 188 -33.63 0.39 -20.50
N CYS A 189 -33.26 0.65 -19.24
CA CYS A 189 -32.94 -0.41 -18.28
C CYS A 189 -34.16 -1.29 -17.92
N ILE A 190 -35.35 -0.69 -17.79
CA ILE A 190 -36.60 -1.44 -17.51
C ILE A 190 -36.96 -2.36 -18.68
N LEU A 191 -36.91 -1.87 -19.92
CA LEU A 191 -37.20 -2.69 -21.10
C LEU A 191 -36.16 -3.80 -21.33
N ILE A 192 -34.90 -3.61 -20.91
CA ILE A 192 -33.87 -4.65 -21.03
C ILE A 192 -34.11 -5.78 -20.02
N LEU A 193 -34.57 -5.49 -18.79
CA LEU A 193 -34.89 -6.53 -17.80
C LEU A 193 -36.07 -7.42 -18.26
N GLU A 194 -37.13 -6.85 -18.82
CA GLU A 194 -38.28 -7.63 -19.32
C GLU A 194 -37.93 -8.50 -20.55
N VAL A 195 -37.03 -8.04 -21.43
CA VAL A 195 -36.60 -8.82 -22.61
C VAL A 195 -35.65 -9.96 -22.22
N VAL A 196 -34.80 -9.76 -21.20
CA VAL A 196 -33.91 -10.82 -20.70
C VAL A 196 -34.72 -11.92 -20.00
N ASP A 197 -35.74 -11.57 -19.20
CA ASP A 197 -36.62 -12.57 -18.58
C ASP A 197 -37.37 -13.42 -19.62
N PHE A 198 -37.84 -12.82 -20.73
CA PHE A 198 -38.55 -13.55 -21.78
C PHE A 198 -37.65 -14.52 -22.57
N LEU A 199 -36.42 -14.12 -22.89
CA LEU A 199 -35.44 -14.97 -23.60
C LEU A 199 -34.89 -16.10 -22.73
N VAL A 200 -34.73 -15.86 -21.42
CA VAL A 200 -34.27 -16.90 -20.48
C VAL A 200 -35.32 -18.00 -20.33
N LEU A 201 -36.61 -17.69 -20.43
CA LEU A 201 -37.67 -18.69 -20.31
C LEU A 201 -37.73 -19.64 -21.53
N GLU A 202 -37.48 -19.14 -22.75
CA GLU A 202 -37.42 -20.00 -23.96
C GLU A 202 -36.19 -20.92 -23.98
N LEU A 203 -35.06 -20.50 -23.38
CA LEU A 203 -33.85 -21.32 -23.32
C LEU A 203 -33.91 -22.42 -22.25
N ILE A 204 -34.78 -22.28 -21.24
CA ILE A 204 -34.96 -23.29 -20.18
C ILE A 204 -36.02 -24.34 -20.56
N LEU A 205 -36.90 -24.02 -21.51
CA LEU A 205 -37.99 -24.90 -21.98
C LEU A 205 -37.68 -25.67 -23.28
N ALA A 206 -36.47 -25.54 -23.83
CA ALA A 206 -35.95 -26.30 -24.97
C ALA A 206 -34.91 -27.34 -24.51
#